data_AF-A0A2K2THU4-F1
#
_entry.id   AF-A0A2K2THU4-F1
#
_cell.length_a   1.000
_cell.length_b   1.000
_cell.length_c   1.000
_cell.angle_alpha   90.00
_cell.angle_beta   90.00
_cell.angle_gamma   90.00
#
_symmetry.space_group_name_H-M   'P 1'
#
loop_
_entity.id
_entity.type
_entity.pdbx_description
1 polymer ?
#
loop_
_entity_poly.entity_id
_entity_poly.type
_entity_poly.pdbx_seq_one_letter_code
_entity_poly.pdbx_strand_id
1 'polypeptide(L)' 'MTTTLSDHNYIEGVTFTHTKEGVLYSFQDARITIEGLEYLAENSMMQKAFRIFKSFKEWL' A
#
# COMPACT_ATOMS: atom_id res chain seq x y z
N MET A 1 -0.79 -18.81 6.57
CA MET A 1 -1.54 -17.59 6.88
C MET A 1 -0.82 -16.44 6.20
N THR A 2 -1.38 -15.92 5.11
CA THR A 2 -0.81 -14.80 4.37
C THR A 2 -1.40 -13.52 4.97
N THR A 3 -0.68 -12.89 5.89
CA THR A 3 -1.09 -11.59 6.48
C THR A 3 -1.00 -10.52 5.41
N THR A 4 -2.13 -9.92 5.06
CA THR A 4 -2.21 -8.85 4.06
C THR A 4 -1.93 -7.51 4.73
N LEU A 5 -1.37 -6.54 3.98
CA LEU A 5 -1.00 -5.21 4.52
C LEU A 5 -2.20 -4.48 5.15
N SER A 6 -3.41 -4.82 4.71
CA SER A 6 -4.70 -4.35 5.20
C SER A 6 -5.02 -4.86 6.61
N ASP A 7 -4.57 -6.09 6.95
CA ASP A 7 -4.79 -6.68 8.27
C ASP A 7 -3.99 -5.96 9.36
N HIS A 8 -2.92 -5.25 8.96
CA HIS A 8 -2.06 -4.46 9.82
C HIS A 8 -2.38 -2.96 9.80
N ASN A 9 -3.49 -2.57 9.16
CA ASN A 9 -3.92 -1.18 9.02
C ASN A 9 -2.87 -0.26 8.36
N TYR A 10 -2.02 -0.80 7.48
CA TYR A 10 -1.01 -0.01 6.75
C TYR A 10 -1.60 0.73 5.54
N ILE A 11 -2.72 0.23 5.02
CA ILE A 11 -3.44 0.81 3.88
C ILE A 11 -4.94 0.87 4.22
N GLU A 12 -5.55 1.99 3.91
CA GLU A 12 -6.98 2.25 4.03
C GLU A 12 -7.60 2.48 2.65
N GLY A 13 -8.93 2.40 2.56
CA GLY A 13 -9.65 2.64 1.30
C GLY A 13 -9.49 1.54 0.25
N VAL A 14 -9.05 0.34 0.67
CA VAL A 14 -8.95 -0.84 -0.19
C VAL A 14 -9.84 -1.95 0.35
N THR A 15 -10.69 -2.51 -0.51
CA THR A 15 -11.56 -3.65 -0.17
C THR A 15 -11.16 -4.87 -0.97
N PHE A 16 -11.05 -6.01 -0.28
CA PHE A 16 -10.69 -7.30 -0.85
C PHE A 16 -11.93 -8.18 -0.82
N THR A 17 -12.45 -8.51 -2.00
CA THR A 17 -13.59 -9.41 -2.11
C THR A 17 -13.12 -10.73 -2.71
N HIS A 18 -13.16 -11.79 -1.92
CA HIS A 18 -12.89 -13.14 -2.42
C HIS A 18 -14.08 -13.63 -3.25
N THR A 19 -13.81 -14.02 -4.48
CA THR A 19 -14.78 -14.61 -5.41
C THR A 19 -14.37 -16.04 -5.76
N LYS A 20 -15.25 -16.78 -6.42
CA LYS A 20 -14.93 -18.15 -6.88
C LYS A 20 -13.80 -18.18 -7.92
N GLU A 21 -13.53 -17.05 -8.58
CA GLU A 21 -12.56 -16.94 -9.68
C GLU A 21 -11.26 -16.24 -9.25
N GLY A 22 -11.20 -15.69 -8.05
CA GLY A 22 -10.03 -14.96 -7.56
C GLY A 22 -10.38 -13.85 -6.58
N VAL A 23 -9.46 -12.90 -6.40
CA VAL A 23 -9.64 -11.76 -5.50
C VAL A 23 -9.94 -10.51 -6.32
N LEU A 24 -11.08 -9.88 -6.05
CA LEU A 24 -11.41 -8.57 -6.57
C LEU A 24 -10.85 -7.50 -5.62
N TYR A 25 -10.12 -6.54 -6.20
CA TYR A 25 -9.57 -5.40 -5.48
C TYR A 25 -10.38 -4.16 -5.87
N SER A 26 -10.99 -3.51 -4.88
CA SER A 26 -11.66 -2.23 -5.06
C SER A 26 -10.92 -1.14 -4.29
N PHE A 27 -10.73 0.01 -4.92
CA PHE A 27 -10.02 1.16 -4.37
C PHE A 27 -11.00 2.34 -4.30
N GLN A 28 -11.35 2.75 -3.08
CA GLN A 28 -12.12 3.96 -2.81
C GLN A 28 -11.35 4.78 -1.80
N ASP A 29 -10.83 5.93 -2.24
CA ASP A 29 -10.01 6.82 -1.40
C ASP A 29 -8.81 6.10 -0.76
N ALA A 30 -8.11 5.31 -1.59
CA ALA A 30 -6.99 4.49 -1.13
C ALA A 30 -5.85 5.39 -0.61
N ARG A 31 -5.47 5.21 0.66
CA ARG A 31 -4.44 6.00 1.33
C ARG A 31 -3.58 5.12 2.23
N ILE A 32 -2.33 5.54 2.38
CA ILE A 32 -1.40 4.92 3.32
C ILE A 32 -1.54 5.57 4.69
N THR A 33 -1.53 4.76 5.76
CA THR A 33 -1.56 5.26 7.14
C THR A 33 -0.17 5.71 7.59
N ILE A 34 -0.09 6.35 8.75
CA ILE A 34 1.21 6.74 9.34
C ILE A 34 2.02 5.49 9.70
N GLU A 35 1.36 4.48 10.27
CA GLU A 35 1.94 3.19 10.61
C GLU A 35 2.42 2.45 9.35
N GLY A 36 1.66 2.54 8.26
CA GLY A 36 2.07 2.01 6.96
C GLY A 36 3.31 2.72 6.41
N LEU A 37 3.39 4.04 6.58
CA LEU A 37 4.56 4.85 6.23
C LEU A 37 5.80 4.48 7.07
N GLU A 38 5.64 4.29 8.38
CA GLU A 38 6.71 3.90 9.30
C GLU A 38 7.23 2.49 8.99
N TYR A 39 6.33 1.51 8.81
CA TYR A 39 6.68 0.15 8.40
C TYR A 39 7.50 0.13 7.10
N LEU A 40 7.10 0.97 6.15
CA LEU A 40 7.78 1.17 4.90
C LEU A 40 9.16 1.84 5.06
N ALA A 41 9.30 2.81 5.96
CA ALA A 41 10.58 3.45 6.24
C ALA A 41 11.59 2.48 6.88
N GLU A 42 11.11 1.59 7.76
CA GLU A 42 11.91 0.57 8.43
C GLU A 42 12.33 -0.57 7.49
N ASN A 43 11.48 -0.93 6.52
CA ASN A 43 11.80 -1.91 5.49
C ASN A 43 12.41 -1.21 4.27
N SER A 44 13.74 -1.24 4.15
CA SER A 44 14.61 -0.70 3.07
C SER A 44 14.09 -0.64 1.61
N MET A 45 13.03 -1.37 1.25
CA MET A 45 12.28 -1.24 0.00
C MET A 45 11.59 0.12 -0.19
N MET A 46 11.14 0.83 0.86
CA MET A 46 10.46 2.12 0.65
C MET A 46 11.39 3.32 0.50
N GLN A 47 12.67 3.19 0.87
CA GLN A 47 13.67 4.13 0.36
C GLN A 47 13.77 4.09 -1.17
N LYS A 48 13.56 2.91 -1.79
CA LYS A 48 13.50 2.79 -3.26
C LYS A 48 12.20 3.37 -3.81
N ALA A 49 11.06 3.08 -3.21
CA ALA A 49 9.76 3.62 -3.66
C ALA A 49 9.67 5.16 -3.48
N PHE A 50 10.17 5.70 -2.36
CA PHE A 50 10.28 7.15 -2.13
C PHE A 50 11.14 7.84 -3.18
N ARG A 51 12.27 7.25 -3.58
CA ARG A 51 13.09 7.76 -4.70
C ARG A 51 12.29 7.79 -6.00
N ILE A 52 11.55 6.74 -6.31
CA ILE A 52 10.71 6.66 -7.52
C ILE A 52 9.59 7.72 -7.46
N PHE A 53 8.85 7.82 -6.36
CA PHE A 53 7.78 8.80 -6.18
C PHE A 53 8.29 10.25 -6.26
N LYS A 54 9.44 10.54 -5.63
CA LYS A 54 10.09 11.85 -5.71
C LYS A 54 10.51 12.19 -7.15
N SER A 55 11.07 11.24 -7.89
CA SER A 55 11.40 11.45 -9.31
C SER A 55 10.17 11.69 -10.19
N PHE A 56 9.02 11.09 -9.89
CA PHE A 56 7.77 11.35 -10.61
C PHE A 56 7.19 12.74 -10.32
N LYS A 57 7.32 13.22 -9.07
CA LYS A 57 6.86 14.57 -8.67
C LYS A 57 7.75 15.70 -9.21
N GLU A 58 9.04 15.44 -9.42
CA GLU A 58 9.98 16.41 -10.01
C GLU A 58 9.85 16.50 -11.54
N TRP A 59 9.24 15.51 -12.19
CA TRP A 59 9.03 15.48 -13.64
C TRP A 59 7.72 16.14 -14.09
N LEU A 60 6.83 16.48 -13.14
CA LEU A 60 5.49 17.05 -13.35
C LEU A 60 5.49 18.54 -12.95
#